data_AF-A0A1G8UIY1-F1
#
_entry.id   AF-A0A1G8UIY1-F1
#
_cell.length_a   1.000
_cell.length_b   1.000
_cell.length_c   1.000
_cell.angle_alpha   90.00
_cell.angle_beta   90.00
_cell.angle_gamma   90.00
#
_symmetry.space_group_name_H-M   'P 1'
#
loop_
_entity.id
_entity.type
_entity.pdbx_description
1 polymer ?
#
loop_
_entity_poly.entity_id
_entity_poly.type
_entity_poly.pdbx_seq_one_letter_code
_entity_poly.pdbx_strand_id
1 'polypeptide(L)'
;AQDSDYSLYDKKSKGSFGSKKTKRDEVTQVTNIGSEITSGGNMMLVSGGDQHYQVAKLNSGNDLTLNSGGSILFEGVKDLHQESHEKSKSDLAWNSMSGKGSTDETLRQSELIAKGNLAIKAVDGLHIDVKQVSQQTVSEAIDAMVKADPSLVWLKDAEKRGDVDWQLIKEAHDSYKYSHSGLGQGQ
;
A
#
# COMPACT_ATOMS: atom_id res chain seq x y z
N ALA A 1 -8.36 8.00 6.09
CA ALA A 1 -8.77 7.07 7.16
C ALA A 1 -8.11 5.72 6.90
N GLN A 2 -8.08 4.80 7.86
CA GLN A 2 -7.55 3.46 7.62
C GLN A 2 -8.39 2.42 8.36
N ASP A 3 -8.64 1.29 7.71
CA ASP A 3 -9.20 0.09 8.32
C ASP A 3 -8.07 -0.89 8.60
N SER A 4 -8.12 -1.55 9.75
CA SER A 4 -7.14 -2.56 10.13
C SER A 4 -7.84 -3.80 10.64
N ASP A 5 -7.55 -4.92 9.99
CA ASP A 5 -8.05 -6.25 10.35
C ASP A 5 -6.90 -7.11 10.90
N TYR A 6 -7.20 -7.85 11.96
CA TYR A 6 -6.25 -8.75 12.60
C TYR A 6 -6.90 -10.10 12.92
N SER A 7 -6.24 -11.19 12.56
CA SER A 7 -6.67 -12.54 12.94
C SER A 7 -5.51 -13.38 13.48
N LEU A 8 -5.77 -14.12 14.56
CA LEU A 8 -4.82 -15.01 15.19
C LEU A 8 -5.49 -16.34 15.50
N TYR A 9 -4.87 -17.42 15.02
CA TYR A 9 -5.20 -18.79 15.38
C TYR A 9 -4.01 -19.44 16.08
N ASP A 10 -4.16 -19.74 17.37
CA ASP A 10 -3.16 -20.51 18.13
C ASP A 10 -3.78 -21.84 18.61
N LYS A 11 -3.07 -22.94 18.34
CA LYS A 11 -3.43 -24.27 18.82
C LYS A 11 -2.23 -24.91 19.48
N LYS A 12 -2.44 -25.37 20.72
CA LYS A 12 -1.48 -26.19 21.48
C LYS A 12 -2.14 -27.50 21.88
N SER A 13 -1.51 -28.63 21.60
CA SER A 13 -2.01 -29.95 21.98
C SER A 13 -0.91 -30.81 22.58
N LYS A 14 -1.27 -31.59 23.61
CA LYS A 14 -0.41 -32.59 24.26
C LYS A 14 -0.98 -33.99 24.01
N GLY A 15 -0.12 -34.99 23.81
CA GLY A 15 -0.50 -36.39 23.61
C GLY A 15 0.32 -37.35 24.49
N SER A 16 0.04 -38.65 24.39
CA SER A 16 0.82 -39.69 25.08
C SER A 16 2.30 -39.65 24.68
N PHE A 17 3.17 -40.13 25.58
CA PHE A 17 4.63 -40.18 25.38
C PHE A 17 5.30 -38.81 25.13
N GLY A 18 4.89 -37.78 25.88
CA GLY A 18 5.56 -36.46 25.84
C GLY A 18 5.27 -35.63 24.58
N SER A 19 4.35 -36.08 23.72
CA SER A 19 4.05 -35.42 22.46
C SER A 19 3.44 -34.04 22.66
N LYS A 20 3.97 -33.04 21.96
CA LYS A 20 3.48 -31.66 21.93
C LYS A 20 3.40 -31.19 20.48
N LYS A 21 2.33 -30.47 20.15
CA LYS A 21 2.18 -29.80 18.85
C LYS A 21 1.72 -28.37 19.07
N THR A 22 2.31 -27.44 18.35
CA THR A 22 1.83 -26.06 18.25
C THR A 22 1.53 -25.69 16.80
N LYS A 23 0.54 -24.82 16.61
CA LYS A 23 0.23 -24.18 15.34
C LYS A 23 -0.17 -22.74 15.64
N ARG A 24 0.48 -21.78 15.01
CA ARG A 24 0.19 -20.36 15.12
C ARG A 24 0.04 -19.80 13.71
N ASP A 25 -1.12 -19.28 13.38
CA ASP A 25 -1.37 -18.57 12.13
C ASP A 25 -1.80 -17.14 12.48
N GLU A 26 -1.20 -16.14 11.86
CA GLU A 26 -1.42 -14.72 12.12
C GLU A 26 -1.56 -13.99 10.78
N VAL A 27 -2.59 -13.15 10.66
CA VAL A 27 -2.83 -12.31 9.49
C VAL A 27 -3.13 -10.89 9.96
N THR A 28 -2.44 -9.92 9.39
CA THR A 28 -2.67 -8.48 9.59
C THR A 28 -2.92 -7.84 8.24
N GLN A 29 -3.98 -7.05 8.15
CA GLN A 29 -4.32 -6.27 6.97
C GLN A 29 -4.55 -4.81 7.37
N VAL A 30 -3.99 -3.87 6.62
CA VAL A 30 -4.26 -2.44 6.74
C VAL A 30 -4.65 -1.91 5.36
N THR A 31 -5.78 -1.23 5.29
CA THR A 31 -6.31 -0.66 4.07
C THR A 31 -6.60 0.83 4.28
N ASN A 32 -5.98 1.68 3.48
CA ASN A 32 -6.18 3.12 3.52
C ASN A 32 -7.43 3.50 2.74
N ILE A 33 -8.33 4.17 3.44
CA ILE A 33 -9.60 4.65 2.88
C ILE A 33 -9.47 6.15 2.64
N GLY A 34 -9.53 6.48 1.36
CA GLY A 34 -9.54 7.83 0.83
C GLY A 34 -10.87 8.55 1.01
N SER A 35 -10.85 9.86 0.81
CA SER A 35 -12.08 10.66 0.71
C SER A 35 -12.51 10.76 -0.75
N GLU A 36 -13.81 10.66 -1.00
CA GLU A 36 -14.40 10.87 -2.32
C GLU A 36 -15.22 12.16 -2.35
N ILE A 37 -14.96 13.00 -3.35
CA ILE A 37 -15.76 14.19 -3.65
C ILE A 37 -16.25 14.06 -5.09
N THR A 38 -17.55 14.21 -5.30
CA THR A 38 -18.16 14.15 -6.63
C THR A 38 -18.98 15.42 -6.89
N SER A 39 -18.81 16.00 -8.09
CA SER A 39 -19.61 17.11 -8.60
C SER A 39 -20.19 16.75 -9.96
N GLY A 40 -21.47 17.05 -10.20
CA GLY A 40 -22.09 16.86 -11.52
C GLY A 40 -21.67 17.91 -12.56
N GLY A 41 -21.05 19.01 -12.13
CA GLY A 41 -20.54 20.08 -12.98
C GLY A 41 -19.06 20.33 -12.72
N ASN A 42 -18.64 21.59 -12.77
CA ASN A 42 -17.27 21.96 -12.42
C ASN A 42 -16.97 21.66 -10.93
N MET A 43 -15.72 21.34 -10.64
CA MET A 43 -15.19 21.19 -9.29
C MET A 43 -13.98 22.11 -9.15
N MET A 44 -13.98 22.95 -8.10
CA MET A 44 -12.85 23.81 -7.77
C MET A 44 -12.53 23.69 -6.28
N LEU A 45 -11.30 23.29 -5.97
CA LEU A 45 -10.78 23.22 -4.60
C LEU A 45 -9.73 24.32 -4.42
N VAL A 46 -10.03 25.28 -3.56
CA VAL A 46 -9.20 26.48 -3.35
C VAL A 46 -8.69 26.53 -1.92
N SER A 47 -7.38 26.73 -1.76
CA SER A 47 -6.74 26.99 -0.47
C SER A 47 -5.84 28.21 -0.58
N GLY A 48 -5.77 29.04 0.47
CA GLY A 48 -4.80 30.13 0.56
C GLY A 48 -3.39 29.67 0.94
N GLY A 49 -3.26 28.47 1.48
CA GLY A 49 -1.98 27.80 1.78
C GLY A 49 -1.92 26.45 1.10
N ASP A 50 -1.19 25.49 1.67
CA ASP A 50 -0.96 24.18 1.09
C ASP A 50 -2.24 23.35 0.91
N GLN A 51 -2.21 22.41 -0.04
CA GLN A 51 -3.20 21.34 -0.17
C GLN A 51 -2.50 19.99 -0.10
N HIS A 52 -3.14 19.05 0.60
CA HIS A 52 -2.61 17.71 0.80
C HIS A 52 -3.67 16.67 0.49
N TYR A 53 -3.35 15.72 -0.37
CA TYR A 53 -4.24 14.66 -0.84
C TYR A 53 -3.63 13.28 -0.57
N GLN A 54 -4.36 12.44 0.17
CA GLN A 54 -4.04 11.04 0.46
C GLN A 54 -5.18 10.15 -0.02
N VAL A 55 -4.93 9.32 -1.04
CA VAL A 55 -5.93 8.43 -1.68
C VAL A 55 -7.23 9.16 -2.03
N ALA A 56 -7.16 10.45 -2.35
CA ALA A 56 -8.36 11.24 -2.60
C ALA A 56 -8.95 10.87 -3.96
N LYS A 57 -10.27 10.74 -4.05
CA LYS A 57 -10.99 10.55 -5.31
C LYS A 57 -11.81 11.78 -5.63
N LEU A 58 -11.40 12.52 -6.66
CA LEU A 58 -12.06 13.74 -7.10
C LEU A 58 -12.71 13.49 -8.46
N ASN A 59 -14.05 13.46 -8.48
CA ASN A 59 -14.82 13.16 -9.67
C ASN A 59 -15.64 14.38 -10.10
N SER A 60 -15.18 15.06 -11.15
CA SER A 60 -15.83 16.23 -11.73
C SER A 60 -16.58 15.85 -13.02
N GLY A 61 -17.86 16.21 -13.06
CA GLY A 61 -18.71 16.07 -14.24
C GLY A 61 -18.32 17.00 -15.39
N ASN A 62 -17.47 18.01 -15.14
CA ASN A 62 -16.87 18.85 -16.16
C ASN A 62 -15.40 19.19 -15.79
N ASP A 63 -15.03 20.47 -15.62
CA ASP A 63 -13.66 20.85 -15.30
C ASP A 63 -13.31 20.56 -13.83
N LEU A 64 -12.07 20.18 -13.55
CA LEU A 64 -11.51 20.03 -12.21
C LEU A 64 -10.35 21.02 -12.03
N THR A 65 -10.44 21.92 -11.06
CA THR A 65 -9.38 22.87 -10.73
C THR A 65 -8.95 22.71 -9.28
N LEU A 66 -7.67 22.45 -9.07
CA LEU A 66 -7.01 22.53 -7.76
C LEU A 66 -6.20 23.82 -7.74
N ASN A 67 -6.47 24.70 -6.79
CA ASN A 67 -5.83 26.01 -6.70
C ASN A 67 -5.31 26.27 -5.28
N SER A 68 -4.02 26.09 -5.10
CA SER A 68 -3.31 26.30 -3.85
C SER A 68 -2.51 27.60 -3.91
N GLY A 69 -2.67 28.45 -2.90
CA GLY A 69 -1.80 29.59 -2.66
C GLY A 69 -0.41 29.19 -2.14
N GLY A 70 -0.23 27.94 -1.73
CA GLY A 70 1.06 27.34 -1.40
C GLY A 70 1.38 26.13 -2.30
N SER A 71 1.87 25.05 -1.72
CA SER A 71 2.20 23.81 -2.40
C SER A 71 0.98 22.89 -2.58
N ILE A 72 1.10 21.89 -3.46
CA ILE A 72 0.16 20.76 -3.53
C ILE A 72 0.96 19.47 -3.40
N LEU A 73 0.61 18.64 -2.41
CA LEU A 73 1.17 17.30 -2.21
C LEU A 73 0.13 16.22 -2.49
N PHE A 74 0.48 15.30 -3.37
CA PHE A 74 -0.23 14.03 -3.58
C PHE A 74 0.58 12.89 -2.95
N GLU A 75 0.35 12.65 -1.67
CA GLU A 75 1.05 11.62 -0.89
C GLU A 75 0.50 10.23 -1.25
N GLY A 76 1.43 9.33 -1.58
CA GLY A 76 1.13 7.93 -1.81
C GLY A 76 1.20 7.17 -0.50
N VAL A 77 0.10 6.52 -0.12
CA VAL A 77 0.04 5.72 1.13
C VAL A 77 0.02 4.24 0.81
N LYS A 78 0.51 3.40 1.72
CA LYS A 78 0.65 1.96 1.48
C LYS A 78 -0.37 1.17 2.28
N ASP A 79 -1.13 0.34 1.56
CA ASP A 79 -1.86 -0.77 2.16
C ASP A 79 -0.86 -1.86 2.54
N LEU A 80 -1.20 -2.66 3.55
CA LEU A 80 -0.35 -3.74 4.08
C LEU A 80 -1.16 -5.02 4.15
N HIS A 81 -0.57 -6.12 3.67
CA HIS A 81 -1.02 -7.48 3.93
C HIS A 81 0.15 -8.31 4.45
N GLN A 82 0.02 -8.84 5.66
CA GLN A 82 1.07 -9.60 6.31
C GLN A 82 0.51 -10.91 6.88
N GLU A 83 1.16 -12.03 6.54
CA GLU A 83 0.77 -13.35 7.01
C GLU A 83 1.96 -14.10 7.61
N SER A 84 1.70 -14.85 8.69
CA SER A 84 2.67 -15.75 9.30
C SER A 84 2.00 -17.07 9.70
N HIS A 85 2.69 -18.18 9.44
CA HIS A 85 2.24 -19.53 9.73
C HIS A 85 3.38 -20.33 10.31
N GLU A 86 3.25 -20.74 11.57
CA GLU A 86 4.25 -21.49 12.31
C GLU A 86 3.67 -22.78 12.86
N LYS A 87 4.45 -23.85 12.80
CA LYS A 87 4.09 -25.16 13.32
C LYS A 87 5.28 -25.77 14.03
N SER A 88 5.05 -26.37 15.20
CA SER A 88 6.04 -27.22 15.85
C SER A 88 5.45 -28.55 16.28
N LYS A 89 6.28 -29.58 16.28
CA LYS A 89 5.99 -30.89 16.88
C LYS A 89 7.22 -31.37 17.62
N SER A 90 7.05 -31.82 18.85
CA SER A 90 8.13 -32.40 19.66
C SER A 90 7.61 -33.60 20.44
N ASP A 91 8.36 -34.70 20.42
CA ASP A 91 8.16 -35.88 21.25
C ASP A 91 9.49 -36.21 21.98
N LEU A 92 9.56 -37.30 22.75
CA LEU A 92 10.73 -37.62 23.61
C LEU A 92 12.07 -37.74 22.86
N ALA A 93 12.06 -38.13 21.59
CA ALA A 93 13.27 -38.37 20.79
C ALA A 93 13.44 -37.40 19.61
N TRP A 94 12.44 -36.57 19.29
CA TRP A 94 12.40 -35.84 18.02
C TRP A 94 11.74 -34.47 18.17
N ASN A 95 12.36 -33.44 17.57
CA ASN A 95 11.81 -32.10 17.47
C ASN A 95 11.75 -31.64 16.00
N SER A 96 10.68 -30.96 15.64
CA SER A 96 10.49 -30.36 14.31
C SER A 96 9.78 -29.02 14.43
N MET A 97 10.22 -28.06 13.61
CA MET A 97 9.65 -26.72 13.54
C MET A 97 9.67 -26.26 12.09
N SER A 98 8.59 -25.64 11.65
CA SER A 98 8.55 -24.98 10.35
C SER A 98 7.75 -23.70 10.45
N GLY A 99 8.09 -22.75 9.60
CA GLY A 99 7.38 -21.50 9.51
C GLY A 99 7.47 -20.93 8.11
N LYS A 100 6.46 -20.16 7.74
CA LYS A 100 6.44 -19.35 6.52
C LYS A 100 5.67 -18.07 6.79
N GLY A 101 5.97 -17.04 6.03
CA GLY A 101 5.20 -15.81 6.05
C GLY A 101 5.50 -14.95 4.85
N SER A 102 4.67 -13.94 4.65
CA SER A 102 4.83 -12.93 3.63
C SER A 102 4.43 -11.56 4.15
N THR A 103 4.97 -10.53 3.52
CA THR A 103 4.60 -9.13 3.74
C THR A 103 4.55 -8.49 2.38
N ASP A 104 3.39 -7.92 2.07
CA ASP A 104 3.10 -7.30 0.80
C ASP A 104 2.50 -5.93 1.07
N GLU A 105 3.13 -4.89 0.55
CA GLU A 105 2.60 -3.53 0.56
C GLU A 105 2.03 -3.18 -0.81
N THR A 106 1.04 -2.28 -0.86
CA THR A 106 0.52 -1.75 -2.13
C THR A 106 0.33 -0.25 -2.01
N LEU A 107 1.04 0.52 -2.83
CA LEU A 107 0.91 1.96 -2.90
C LEU A 107 -0.44 2.34 -3.52
N ARG A 108 -1.17 3.19 -2.81
CA ARG A 108 -2.42 3.82 -3.21
C ARG A 108 -2.15 5.28 -3.51
N GLN A 109 -2.69 5.77 -4.61
CA GLN A 109 -2.59 7.17 -5.03
C GLN A 109 -3.98 7.77 -5.23
N SER A 110 -4.06 9.09 -5.23
CA SER A 110 -5.24 9.89 -5.48
C SER A 110 -5.67 9.81 -6.95
N GLU A 111 -6.97 9.73 -7.16
CA GLU A 111 -7.63 9.63 -8.45
C GLU A 111 -8.26 10.99 -8.80
N LEU A 112 -7.82 11.59 -9.91
CA LEU A 112 -8.39 12.84 -10.44
C LEU A 112 -9.12 12.55 -11.74
N ILE A 113 -10.44 12.64 -11.72
CA ILE A 113 -11.31 12.35 -12.86
C ILE A 113 -12.04 13.63 -13.24
N ALA A 114 -11.72 14.18 -14.40
CA ALA A 114 -12.40 15.34 -14.98
C ALA A 114 -12.93 14.97 -16.37
N LYS A 115 -14.21 15.24 -16.64
CA LYS A 115 -14.77 15.07 -18.00
C LYS A 115 -14.37 16.23 -18.94
N GLY A 116 -14.07 17.39 -18.36
CA GLY A 116 -13.51 18.55 -19.03
C GLY A 116 -12.01 18.64 -18.81
N ASN A 117 -11.51 19.83 -18.47
CA ASN A 117 -10.10 20.09 -18.25
C ASN A 117 -9.69 19.83 -16.80
N LEU A 118 -8.48 19.31 -16.60
CA LEU A 118 -7.81 19.27 -15.31
C LEU A 118 -6.79 20.42 -15.22
N ALA A 119 -6.92 21.26 -14.21
CA ALA A 119 -5.97 22.33 -13.91
C ALA A 119 -5.47 22.19 -12.47
N ILE A 120 -4.15 22.13 -12.28
CA ILE A 120 -3.51 22.06 -10.96
C ILE A 120 -2.59 23.27 -10.82
N LYS A 121 -2.93 24.20 -9.94
CA LYS A 121 -2.17 25.41 -9.65
C LYS A 121 -1.62 25.30 -8.23
N ALA A 122 -0.30 25.24 -8.12
CA ALA A 122 0.41 25.21 -6.86
C ALA A 122 1.52 26.25 -6.93
N VAL A 123 1.38 27.34 -6.17
CA VAL A 123 2.30 28.48 -6.22
C VAL A 123 3.69 28.08 -5.73
N ASP A 124 3.77 27.28 -4.66
CA ASP A 124 5.04 26.92 -4.02
C ASP A 124 5.58 25.55 -4.49
N GLY A 125 4.90 24.89 -5.43
CA GLY A 125 5.36 23.62 -6.03
C GLY A 125 4.32 22.50 -5.99
N LEU A 126 4.48 21.56 -6.93
CA LEU A 126 3.65 20.37 -7.05
C LEU A 126 4.49 19.14 -6.75
N HIS A 127 4.16 18.42 -5.69
CA HIS A 127 4.85 17.21 -5.22
C HIS A 127 3.94 16.00 -5.41
N ILE A 128 4.46 14.94 -6.02
CA ILE A 128 3.69 13.72 -6.30
C ILE A 128 4.53 12.50 -5.99
N ASP A 129 3.97 11.63 -5.15
CA ASP A 129 4.51 10.31 -4.90
C ASP A 129 4.09 9.33 -5.99
N VAL A 130 5.03 8.55 -6.51
CA VAL A 130 4.76 7.47 -7.47
C VAL A 130 5.43 6.19 -7.02
N LYS A 131 4.84 5.06 -7.40
CA LYS A 131 5.37 3.74 -7.06
C LYS A 131 6.74 3.55 -7.70
N GLN A 132 7.73 3.18 -6.89
CA GLN A 132 9.01 2.75 -7.41
C GLN A 132 8.86 1.35 -8.01
N VAL A 133 8.93 1.26 -9.34
CA VAL A 133 8.95 -0.01 -10.05
C VAL A 133 10.39 -0.37 -10.40
N SER A 134 11.13 -0.98 -9.46
CA SER A 134 12.53 -1.42 -9.68
C SER A 134 13.50 -0.26 -10.06
N GLN A 135 14.40 -0.47 -11.02
CA GLN A 135 15.37 0.51 -11.56
C GLN A 135 14.74 1.48 -12.59
N GLN A 136 13.42 1.57 -12.65
CA GLN A 136 12.72 2.37 -13.65
C GLN A 136 12.73 3.86 -13.35
N THR A 137 12.57 4.65 -14.41
CA THR A 137 12.37 6.10 -14.33
C THR A 137 10.95 6.44 -13.85
N VAL A 138 10.72 7.71 -13.49
CA VAL A 138 9.38 8.21 -13.14
C VAL A 138 8.37 7.94 -14.26
N SER A 139 8.74 8.13 -15.53
CA SER A 139 7.86 7.90 -16.67
C SER A 139 7.39 6.46 -16.77
N GLU A 140 8.31 5.51 -16.60
CA GLU A 140 8.01 4.08 -16.61
C GLU A 140 7.16 3.66 -15.40
N ALA A 141 7.43 4.24 -14.22
CA ALA A 141 6.61 4.06 -13.03
C ALA A 141 5.17 4.54 -13.25
N ILE A 142 4.99 5.74 -13.81
CA ILE A 142 3.67 6.30 -14.16
C ILE A 142 2.98 5.40 -15.19
N ASP A 143 3.66 4.95 -16.23
CA ASP A 143 3.11 4.03 -17.23
C ASP A 143 2.61 2.72 -16.61
N ALA A 144 3.38 2.14 -15.68
CA ALA A 144 3.00 0.94 -14.95
C ALA A 144 1.78 1.19 -14.04
N MET A 145 1.75 2.31 -13.32
CA MET A 145 0.64 2.70 -12.46
C MET A 145 -0.64 2.91 -13.27
N VAL A 146 -0.59 3.65 -14.37
CA VAL A 146 -1.75 3.90 -15.25
C VAL A 146 -2.24 2.63 -15.92
N LYS A 147 -1.34 1.71 -16.26
CA LYS A 147 -1.72 0.39 -16.80
C LYS A 147 -2.45 -0.46 -15.76
N ALA A 148 -2.04 -0.40 -14.50
CA ALA A 148 -2.71 -1.11 -13.41
C ALA A 148 -4.04 -0.44 -13.01
N ASP A 149 -4.09 0.89 -13.05
CA ASP A 149 -5.24 1.70 -12.70
C ASP A 149 -5.40 2.89 -13.67
N PRO A 150 -6.32 2.78 -14.66
CA PRO A 150 -6.56 3.85 -15.64
C PRO A 150 -7.03 5.18 -15.03
N SER A 151 -7.55 5.20 -13.80
CA SER A 151 -7.97 6.44 -13.13
C SER A 151 -6.78 7.35 -12.78
N LEU A 152 -5.56 6.81 -12.80
CA LEU A 152 -4.32 7.54 -12.54
C LEU A 152 -3.74 8.22 -13.79
N VAL A 153 -4.44 8.21 -14.93
CA VAL A 153 -3.96 8.79 -16.20
C VAL A 153 -3.54 10.25 -16.09
N TRP A 154 -4.11 11.00 -15.14
CA TRP A 154 -3.77 12.38 -14.84
C TRP A 154 -2.28 12.59 -14.48
N LEU A 155 -1.61 11.56 -13.96
CA LEU A 155 -0.17 11.58 -13.66
C LEU A 155 0.66 11.83 -14.93
N LYS A 156 0.21 11.33 -16.09
CA LYS A 156 0.86 11.58 -17.39
C LYS A 156 0.74 13.03 -17.82
N ASP A 157 -0.38 13.67 -17.49
CA ASP A 157 -0.56 15.08 -17.78
C ASP A 157 0.24 15.95 -16.82
N ALA A 158 0.37 15.51 -15.56
CA ALA A 158 1.27 16.14 -14.59
C ALA A 158 2.74 16.05 -15.05
N GLU A 159 3.18 14.89 -15.53
CA GLU A 159 4.55 14.67 -16.04
C GLU A 159 4.92 15.59 -17.20
N LYS A 160 4.00 15.82 -18.15
CA LYS A 160 4.23 16.71 -19.30
C LYS A 160 4.53 18.16 -18.91
N ARG A 161 4.16 18.59 -17.70
CA ARG A 161 4.39 19.97 -17.24
C ARG A 161 5.86 20.27 -16.98
N GLY A 162 6.63 19.25 -16.55
CA GLY A 162 8.05 19.37 -16.24
C GLY A 162 8.40 20.15 -14.95
N ASP A 163 7.41 20.62 -14.19
CA ASP A 163 7.57 21.37 -12.93
C ASP A 163 7.19 20.56 -11.68
N VAL A 164 6.97 19.25 -11.83
CA VAL A 164 6.59 18.35 -10.73
C VAL A 164 7.83 17.82 -10.03
N ASP A 165 7.84 17.90 -8.70
CA ASP A 165 8.80 17.21 -7.84
C ASP A 165 8.29 15.79 -7.54
N TRP A 166 9.03 14.79 -8.04
CA TRP A 166 8.62 13.39 -7.98
C TRP A 166 9.37 12.66 -6.89
N GLN A 167 8.63 11.92 -6.06
CA GLN A 167 9.20 11.03 -5.07
C GLN A 167 8.81 9.58 -5.38
N LEU A 168 9.82 8.72 -5.51
CA LEU A 168 9.64 7.30 -5.77
C LEU A 168 9.47 6.54 -4.45
N ILE A 169 8.30 5.90 -4.27
CA ILE A 169 7.95 5.16 -3.06
C ILE A 169 8.12 3.66 -3.28
N LYS A 170 8.99 3.04 -2.49
CA LYS A 170 9.23 1.61 -2.52
C LYS A 170 8.22 0.86 -1.65
N GLU A 171 7.58 -0.14 -2.24
CA GLU A 171 6.79 -1.15 -1.53
C GLU A 171 7.70 -2.29 -1.03
N ALA A 172 7.36 -2.85 0.13
CA ALA A 172 7.94 -4.09 0.64
C ALA A 172 7.17 -5.31 0.11
N HIS A 173 7.92 -6.27 -0.44
CA HIS A 173 7.40 -7.56 -0.91
C HIS A 173 8.39 -8.66 -0.52
N ASP A 174 8.23 -9.18 0.69
CA ASP A 174 9.13 -10.16 1.28
C ASP A 174 8.39 -11.44 1.63
N SER A 175 9.07 -12.57 1.48
CA SER A 175 8.57 -13.85 1.96
C SER A 175 9.68 -14.68 2.56
N TYR A 176 9.33 -15.49 3.55
CA TYR A 176 10.26 -16.42 4.18
C TYR A 176 9.63 -17.80 4.34
N LYS A 177 10.49 -18.81 4.37
CA LYS A 177 10.11 -20.18 4.67
C LYS A 177 11.29 -20.91 5.29
N TYR A 178 11.05 -21.59 6.40
CA TYR A 178 12.04 -22.46 7.04
C TYR A 178 11.42 -23.78 7.47
N SER A 179 12.28 -24.79 7.59
CA SER A 179 11.94 -26.09 8.16
C SER A 179 13.18 -26.65 8.84
N HIS A 180 13.03 -27.06 10.08
CA HIS A 180 14.08 -27.67 10.89
C HIS A 180 13.53 -28.95 11.53
N SER A 181 14.35 -29.99 11.59
CA SER A 181 14.03 -31.22 12.33
C SER A 181 15.31 -31.86 12.84
N GLY A 182 15.23 -32.42 14.05
CA GLY A 182 16.38 -33.02 14.72
C GLY A 182 15.97 -33.98 15.83
N LEU A 183 16.96 -34.69 16.35
CA LEU A 183 16.81 -35.49 17.56
C LEU A 183 16.78 -34.56 18.77
N GLY A 184 15.80 -34.75 19.65
CA GLY A 184 15.79 -34.07 20.94
C GLY A 184 16.95 -34.62 21.81
N GLN A 185 17.58 -33.77 22.61
CA GLN A 185 18.48 -34.27 23.67
C GLN A 185 17.62 -35.05 24.67
N GLY A 186 17.53 -36.37 24.49
CA GLY A 186 17.04 -37.26 25.53
C GLY A 186 18.07 -37.29 26.65
N GLN A 187 17.78 -36.61 27.74
CA GLN A 187 18.43 -36.81 29.04
C GLN A 187 17.38 -37.17 30.07
#